data_AF-A0A7C5HH49-F1
#
_entry.id   AF-A0A7C5HH49-F1
#
_cell.length_a   1.000
_cell.length_b   1.000
_cell.length_c   1.000
_cell.angle_alpha   90.00
_cell.angle_beta   90.00
_cell.angle_gamma   90.00
#
_symmetry.space_group_name_H-M   'P 1'
#
loop_
_entity.id
_entity.type
_entity.pdbx_description
1 polymer ?
#
loop_
_entity_poly.entity_id
_entity_poly.type
_entity_poly.pdbx_seq_one_letter_code
_entity_poly.pdbx_strand_id
1 'polypeptide(L)'
;MINYAEFLKKKNREIEDNYLKNLEKITQIRNETRGLEDKFLKFIFMIADRILMMSEFEKEYSESYYKEKTLDELKAFNQTVFSEVLPENYEKSYANPEFSVGIFGNELGTIFSTFYIQFRGFLSYSIKHHRYLMEPWNKSFLEFYELIKKGISDKDSFQKVTTKAYKKLTVENQVMRFLENYSYEASGFRSLVMTADFSDFRYLYQYGKYISENETKTAEFFLNYPEEKIQKLAEAMVKAFIRGFELARKDVSQKETVNVYYNIGQEKLVRVLVNELADKNLKALLNTVSSTTINRQYNYDHRFIGALFVDEDFIAKSINIIEQAAEKCGDELLKFAGPFYFDKFGEKPFDPKQKDACLKLSSEQQKLIQKMNIERSKIIDKYISRSKTSFCIIGFPVPEIGEKFEDIFEETLAINMVDTIHHEEIQQHIVDVLDLADYVHVKGKSGNLTDIKVKMQKLENPDKHTNFVNCGADVNIPVGEVFTSPQLKGTNGVLHLKETFLKKLKFTDLKLT
;
A
#
# COMPACT_ATOMS: atom_id res chain seq x y z
N MET A 1 1.43 -5.01 27.56
CA MET A 1 1.38 -4.13 26.38
C MET A 1 2.79 -3.68 26.05
N ILE A 2 3.24 -3.86 24.80
CA ILE A 2 4.59 -3.46 24.37
C ILE A 2 4.56 -1.96 24.02
N ASN A 3 5.36 -1.13 24.69
CA ASN A 3 5.47 0.28 24.34
C ASN A 3 6.31 0.44 23.06
N TYR A 4 5.70 0.94 21.99
CA TYR A 4 6.35 1.10 20.68
C TYR A 4 7.60 1.98 20.74
N ALA A 5 7.52 3.14 21.41
CA ALA A 5 8.61 4.11 21.47
C ALA A 5 9.81 3.57 22.26
N GLU A 6 9.57 2.89 23.39
CA GLU A 6 10.64 2.25 24.16
C GLU A 6 11.29 1.11 23.39
N PHE A 7 10.49 0.32 22.68
CA PHE A 7 10.98 -0.79 21.87
C PHE A 7 11.87 -0.30 20.71
N LEU A 8 11.45 0.76 20.01
CA LEU A 8 12.24 1.41 18.97
C LEU A 8 13.57 1.94 19.53
N LYS A 9 13.52 2.68 20.65
CA LYS A 9 14.72 3.22 21.32
C LYS A 9 15.70 2.10 21.70
N LYS A 10 15.19 1.00 22.24
CA LYS A 10 16.01 -0.19 22.56
C LYS A 10 16.69 -0.75 21.31
N LYS A 11 15.93 -0.96 20.23
CA LYS A 11 16.45 -1.51 18.98
C LYS A 11 17.53 -0.64 18.33
N ASN A 12 17.37 0.68 18.35
CA ASN A 12 18.39 1.58 17.85
C ASN A 12 19.64 1.56 18.74
N ARG A 13 19.48 1.54 20.07
CA ARG A 13 20.61 1.47 21.00
C ARG A 13 21.47 0.21 20.81
N GLU A 14 20.84 -0.93 20.52
CA GLU A 14 21.54 -2.21 20.26
C GLU A 14 22.50 -2.14 19.05
N ILE A 15 22.27 -1.22 18.12
CA ILE A 15 23.02 -1.14 16.85
C ILE A 15 23.78 0.18 16.66
N GLU A 16 23.62 1.15 17.55
CA GLU A 16 24.09 2.53 17.39
C GLU A 16 25.59 2.60 17.06
N ASP A 17 26.44 1.95 17.87
CA ASP A 17 27.89 1.95 17.67
C ASP A 17 28.30 1.38 16.30
N ASN A 18 27.62 0.32 15.85
CA ASN A 18 27.90 -0.29 14.55
C ASN A 18 27.40 0.59 13.41
N TYR A 19 26.22 1.20 13.58
CA TYR A 19 25.63 2.11 12.62
C TYR A 19 26.54 3.31 12.37
N LEU A 20 27.01 3.98 13.43
CA LEU A 20 27.92 5.12 13.31
C LEU A 20 29.26 4.74 12.67
N LYS A 21 29.89 3.63 13.11
CA LYS A 21 31.14 3.13 12.52
C LYS A 21 31.00 2.78 11.03
N ASN A 22 29.85 2.24 10.63
CA ASN A 22 29.60 1.95 9.22
C ASN A 22 29.38 3.22 8.42
N LEU A 23 28.69 4.24 8.95
CA LEU A 23 28.56 5.53 8.27
C LEU A 23 29.91 6.22 8.05
N GLU A 24 30.84 6.11 9.00
CA GLU A 24 32.21 6.63 8.82
C GLU A 24 32.93 5.95 7.64
N LYS A 25 32.85 4.62 7.55
CA LYS A 25 33.40 3.85 6.42
C LYS A 25 32.73 4.23 5.10
N ILE A 26 31.40 4.37 5.10
CA ILE A 26 30.64 4.78 3.91
C ILE A 26 31.03 6.18 3.47
N THR A 27 31.31 7.09 4.42
CA THR A 27 31.83 8.44 4.13
C THR A 27 33.19 8.37 3.44
N GLN A 28 34.11 7.53 3.93
CA GLN A 28 35.40 7.30 3.26
C GLN A 28 35.21 6.80 1.83
N ILE A 29 34.36 5.78 1.64
CA ILE A 29 34.07 5.21 0.32
C ILE A 29 33.44 6.25 -0.62
N ARG A 30 32.48 7.04 -0.14
CA ARG A 30 31.84 8.11 -0.92
C ARG A 30 32.86 9.15 -1.41
N ASN A 31 33.85 9.48 -0.58
CA ASN A 31 34.91 10.42 -0.95
C ASN A 31 35.93 9.79 -1.92
N GLU A 32 36.33 8.53 -1.70
CA GLU A 32 37.23 7.78 -2.59
C GLU A 32 36.64 7.58 -4.00
N THR A 33 35.33 7.38 -4.09
CA THR A 33 34.63 7.09 -5.35
C THR A 33 34.11 8.33 -6.08
N ARG A 34 34.22 9.52 -5.47
CA ARG A 34 33.66 10.76 -6.00
C ARG A 34 34.35 11.17 -7.30
N GLY A 35 33.56 11.38 -8.35
CA GLY A 35 34.04 11.85 -9.65
C GLY A 35 34.85 10.82 -10.45
N LEU A 36 34.89 9.56 -10.01
CA LEU A 36 35.53 8.50 -10.77
C LEU A 36 34.68 8.06 -11.96
N GLU A 37 35.35 7.76 -13.07
CA GLU A 37 34.66 7.40 -14.32
C GLU A 37 34.30 5.90 -14.42
N ASP A 38 34.91 5.05 -13.59
CA ASP A 38 34.63 3.61 -13.56
C ASP A 38 33.16 3.30 -13.23
N LYS A 39 32.53 2.45 -14.03
CA LYS A 39 31.09 2.17 -13.93
C LYS A 39 30.68 1.55 -12.59
N PHE A 40 31.54 0.73 -11.97
CA PHE A 40 31.27 0.12 -10.67
C PHE A 40 31.45 1.15 -9.55
N LEU A 41 32.49 1.98 -9.62
CA LEU A 41 32.73 3.01 -8.62
C LEU A 41 31.68 4.14 -8.69
N LYS A 42 31.18 4.50 -9.88
CA LYS A 42 30.02 5.40 -10.01
C LYS A 42 28.78 4.84 -9.32
N PHE A 43 28.49 3.56 -9.53
CA PHE A 43 27.36 2.90 -8.87
C PHE A 43 27.48 2.91 -7.35
N ILE A 44 28.68 2.61 -6.83
CA ILE A 44 28.99 2.67 -5.41
C ILE A 44 28.84 4.10 -4.86
N PHE A 45 29.36 5.10 -5.57
CA PHE A 45 29.21 6.50 -5.20
C PHE A 45 27.73 6.89 -5.03
N MET A 46 26.88 6.54 -6.01
CA MET A 46 25.45 6.88 -5.97
C MET A 46 24.74 6.27 -4.76
N ILE A 47 25.08 5.04 -4.38
CA ILE A 47 24.51 4.40 -3.19
C ILE A 47 25.05 5.05 -1.92
N ALA A 48 26.37 5.27 -1.83
CA ALA A 48 26.99 5.87 -0.66
C ALA A 48 26.43 7.27 -0.39
N ASP A 49 26.30 8.08 -1.44
CA ASP A 49 25.73 9.43 -1.39
C ASP A 49 24.27 9.40 -0.90
N ARG A 50 23.46 8.46 -1.42
CA ARG A 50 22.07 8.27 -0.96
C ARG A 50 22.00 7.87 0.52
N ILE A 51 22.84 6.93 0.97
CA ILE A 51 22.89 6.50 2.37
C ILE A 51 23.19 7.70 3.26
N LEU A 52 24.26 8.45 2.95
CA LEU A 52 24.69 9.58 3.75
C LEU A 52 23.65 10.71 3.78
N MET A 53 23.07 11.07 2.62
CA MET A 53 22.00 12.06 2.54
C MET A 53 20.80 11.67 3.42
N MET A 54 20.40 10.38 3.43
CA MET A 54 19.28 9.92 4.24
C MET A 54 19.62 9.84 5.73
N SER A 55 20.87 9.54 6.09
CA SER A 55 21.36 9.53 7.47
C SER A 55 21.56 10.95 8.03
N GLU A 56 21.97 11.91 7.20
CA GLU A 56 22.02 13.33 7.57
C GLU A 56 20.61 13.87 7.78
N PHE A 57 19.71 13.61 6.83
CA PHE A 57 18.29 13.95 6.99
C PHE A 57 17.68 13.33 8.25
N GLU A 58 17.97 12.06 8.58
CA GLU A 58 17.48 11.43 9.82
C GLU A 58 17.97 12.12 11.10
N LYS A 59 19.18 12.69 11.09
CA LYS A 59 19.73 13.44 12.23
C LYS A 59 19.08 14.81 12.39
N GLU A 60 18.82 15.48 11.28
CA GLU A 60 18.13 16.78 11.27
C GLU A 60 16.63 16.63 11.53
N TYR A 61 16.06 15.47 11.17
CA TYR A 61 14.64 15.24 11.28
C TYR A 61 14.17 15.29 12.73
N SER A 62 13.19 16.16 12.96
CA SER A 62 12.51 16.38 14.23
C SER A 62 11.05 16.70 13.95
N GLU A 63 10.22 16.74 14.99
CA GLU A 63 8.83 17.21 14.85
C GLU A 63 8.73 18.68 14.37
N SER A 64 9.78 19.49 14.55
CA SER A 64 9.82 20.89 14.10
C SER A 64 10.46 21.09 12.73
N TYR A 65 11.17 20.09 12.17
CA TYR A 65 11.96 20.19 10.93
C TYR A 65 11.20 20.92 9.80
N TYR A 66 9.96 20.51 9.55
CA TYR A 66 9.16 21.08 8.46
C TYR A 66 8.60 22.48 8.74
N LYS A 67 8.50 22.88 10.01
CA LYS A 67 8.07 24.23 10.40
C LYS A 67 9.20 25.26 10.22
N GLU A 68 10.44 24.81 10.35
CA GLU A 68 11.65 25.63 10.23
C GLU A 68 12.09 25.85 8.77
N LYS A 69 11.57 25.03 7.84
CA LYS A 69 11.82 25.16 6.40
C LYS A 69 10.74 25.97 5.69
N THR A 70 11.15 26.64 4.63
CA THR A 70 10.23 27.24 3.65
C THR A 70 9.59 26.16 2.78
N LEU A 71 8.42 26.46 2.20
CA LEU A 71 7.75 25.53 1.30
C LEU A 71 8.61 25.17 0.08
N ASP A 72 9.40 26.11 -0.44
CA ASP A 72 10.27 25.88 -1.60
C ASP A 72 11.46 24.99 -1.27
N GLU A 73 12.07 25.11 -0.08
CA GLU A 73 13.08 24.16 0.38
C GLU A 73 12.53 22.74 0.49
N LEU A 74 11.30 22.58 1.00
CA LEU A 74 10.66 21.27 1.12
C LEU A 74 10.33 20.66 -0.25
N LYS A 75 9.85 21.48 -1.20
CA LYS A 75 9.66 21.07 -2.60
C LYS A 75 10.97 20.62 -3.23
N ALA A 76 12.04 21.39 -3.05
CA ALA A 76 13.37 21.07 -3.59
C ALA A 76 13.93 19.77 -3.00
N PHE A 77 13.75 19.55 -1.70
CA PHE A 77 14.13 18.28 -1.07
C PHE A 77 13.30 17.10 -1.62
N ASN A 78 11.98 17.24 -1.75
CA ASN A 78 11.09 16.22 -2.33
C ASN A 78 11.55 15.84 -3.75
N GLN A 79 11.82 16.85 -4.60
CA GLN A 79 12.33 16.65 -5.94
C GLN A 79 13.70 15.95 -5.94
N THR A 80 14.62 16.35 -5.06
CA THR A 80 15.95 15.70 -4.94
C THR A 80 15.83 14.21 -4.61
N VAL A 81 14.87 13.84 -3.75
CA VAL A 81 14.67 12.45 -3.36
C VAL A 81 14.01 11.61 -4.46
N PHE A 82 13.00 12.14 -5.16
CA PHE A 82 12.15 11.35 -6.04
C PHE A 82 12.44 11.50 -7.55
N SER A 83 13.06 12.59 -7.98
CA SER A 83 13.26 12.95 -9.41
C SER A 83 13.85 11.84 -10.27
N GLU A 84 14.84 11.12 -9.75
CA GLU A 84 15.56 10.06 -10.45
C GLU A 84 14.64 8.97 -11.02
N VAL A 85 13.57 8.63 -10.30
CA VAL A 85 12.66 7.55 -10.72
C VAL A 85 11.36 8.05 -11.31
N LEU A 86 11.20 9.37 -11.49
CA LEU A 86 10.08 9.91 -12.25
C LEU A 86 10.10 9.37 -13.70
N PRO A 87 8.93 9.21 -14.35
CA PRO A 87 8.84 8.59 -15.67
C PRO A 87 9.83 9.14 -16.71
N GLU A 88 10.05 10.45 -16.72
CA GLU A 88 10.94 11.16 -17.63
C GLU A 88 12.44 10.88 -17.40
N ASN A 89 12.84 10.50 -16.18
CA ASN A 89 14.24 10.24 -15.80
C ASN A 89 14.55 8.75 -15.66
N TYR A 90 13.52 7.91 -15.49
CA TYR A 90 13.65 6.51 -15.11
C TYR A 90 14.50 5.68 -16.07
N GLU A 91 14.45 5.96 -17.37
CA GLU A 91 15.24 5.23 -18.38
C GLU A 91 16.76 5.39 -18.22
N LYS A 92 17.23 6.34 -17.39
CA LYS A 92 18.65 6.60 -17.11
C LYS A 92 19.04 6.31 -15.66
N SER A 93 18.17 5.67 -14.89
CA SER A 93 18.42 5.34 -13.48
C SER A 93 18.92 3.91 -13.31
N TYR A 94 19.82 3.68 -12.35
CA TYR A 94 20.16 2.32 -11.90
C TYR A 94 18.95 1.56 -11.32
N ALA A 95 17.88 2.26 -10.93
CA ALA A 95 16.60 1.66 -10.60
C ALA A 95 15.85 1.05 -11.80
N ASN A 96 16.29 1.29 -13.04
CA ASN A 96 15.76 0.63 -14.22
C ASN A 96 16.62 -0.60 -14.54
N PRO A 97 16.03 -1.82 -14.55
CA PRO A 97 16.77 -3.03 -14.84
C PRO A 97 17.46 -3.03 -16.20
N GLU A 98 16.83 -2.47 -17.25
CA GLU A 98 17.43 -2.40 -18.59
C GLU A 98 18.64 -1.47 -18.63
N PHE A 99 18.55 -0.31 -17.98
CA PHE A 99 19.68 0.61 -17.87
C PHE A 99 20.86 -0.06 -17.14
N SER A 100 20.60 -0.73 -16.02
CA SER A 100 21.63 -1.44 -15.27
C SER A 100 22.23 -2.60 -16.05
N VAL A 101 21.42 -3.37 -16.78
CA VAL A 101 21.89 -4.44 -17.68
C VAL A 101 22.75 -3.90 -18.81
N GLY A 102 22.40 -2.75 -19.39
CA GLY A 102 23.22 -2.08 -20.40
C GLY A 102 24.63 -1.70 -19.91
N ILE A 103 24.79 -1.47 -18.60
CA ILE A 103 26.07 -1.07 -17.99
C ILE A 103 26.86 -2.29 -17.47
N PHE A 104 26.19 -3.20 -16.77
CA PHE A 104 26.84 -4.30 -16.03
C PHE A 104 26.68 -5.68 -16.69
N GLY A 105 25.95 -5.76 -17.80
CA GLY A 105 25.61 -7.02 -18.46
C GLY A 105 24.41 -7.73 -17.81
N ASN A 106 23.90 -8.76 -18.50
CA ASN A 106 22.66 -9.45 -18.12
C ASN A 106 22.71 -10.08 -16.72
N GLU A 107 23.84 -10.69 -16.35
CA GLU A 107 23.93 -11.43 -15.08
C GLU A 107 23.98 -10.52 -13.86
N LEU A 108 24.77 -9.45 -13.92
CA LEU A 108 24.98 -8.53 -12.80
C LEU A 108 23.98 -7.37 -12.79
N GLY A 109 23.60 -6.84 -13.95
CA GLY A 109 22.78 -5.63 -14.05
C GLY A 109 21.44 -5.74 -13.34
N THR A 110 20.74 -6.86 -13.48
CA THR A 110 19.47 -7.09 -12.77
C THR A 110 19.66 -7.13 -11.25
N ILE A 111 20.73 -7.77 -10.76
CA ILE A 111 21.06 -7.81 -9.32
C ILE A 111 21.44 -6.42 -8.81
N PHE A 112 22.22 -5.67 -9.58
CA PHE A 112 22.67 -4.33 -9.22
C PHE A 112 21.48 -3.37 -9.15
N SER A 113 20.56 -3.44 -10.11
CA SER A 113 19.31 -2.67 -10.05
C SER A 113 18.49 -3.03 -8.81
N THR A 114 18.37 -4.32 -8.50
CA THR A 114 17.68 -4.79 -7.29
C THR A 114 18.35 -4.30 -6.00
N PHE A 115 19.68 -4.26 -5.96
CA PHE A 115 20.44 -3.76 -4.82
C PHE A 115 20.28 -2.24 -4.65
N TYR A 116 20.33 -1.51 -5.75
CA TYR A 116 20.21 -0.05 -5.78
C TYR A 116 18.90 0.45 -5.16
N ILE A 117 17.78 -0.19 -5.49
CA ILE A 117 16.45 0.25 -5.04
C ILE A 117 16.22 0.07 -3.53
N GLN A 118 17.03 -0.76 -2.85
CA GLN A 118 16.91 -0.97 -1.40
C GLN A 118 17.17 0.33 -0.64
N PHE A 119 18.14 1.12 -1.12
CA PHE A 119 18.53 2.39 -0.52
C PHE A 119 17.52 3.51 -0.78
N ARG A 120 16.63 3.37 -1.78
CA ARG A 120 15.51 4.30 -1.97
C ARG A 120 14.46 4.18 -0.86
N GLY A 121 14.40 3.05 -0.16
CA GLY A 121 13.54 2.86 1.01
C GLY A 121 14.00 3.61 2.26
N PHE A 122 15.24 4.13 2.29
CA PHE A 122 15.83 4.76 3.48
C PHE A 122 15.05 5.98 3.96
N LEU A 123 14.42 6.76 3.08
CA LEU A 123 13.58 7.89 3.50
C LEU A 123 12.52 7.47 4.53
N SER A 124 11.87 6.33 4.29
CA SER A 124 10.84 5.81 5.21
C SER A 124 11.42 5.38 6.55
N TYR A 125 12.67 4.92 6.57
CA TYR A 125 13.38 4.59 7.79
C TYR A 125 13.85 5.85 8.51
N SER A 126 14.30 6.89 7.78
CA SER A 126 14.80 8.14 8.36
C SER A 126 13.72 8.86 9.16
N ILE A 127 12.52 9.00 8.57
CA ILE A 127 11.38 9.70 9.21
C ILE A 127 10.88 8.96 10.45
N LYS A 128 11.11 7.65 10.54
CA LYS A 128 10.73 6.86 11.71
C LYS A 128 11.91 6.59 12.65
N HIS A 129 13.09 7.15 12.38
CA HIS A 129 14.34 6.82 13.06
C HIS A 129 14.62 5.30 13.13
N HIS A 130 14.26 4.53 12.12
CA HIS A 130 14.47 3.07 12.07
C HIS A 130 15.92 2.70 11.71
N ARG A 131 16.90 3.17 12.49
CA ARG A 131 18.33 2.88 12.27
C ARG A 131 18.61 1.37 12.27
N TYR A 132 17.88 0.61 13.08
CA TYR A 132 17.97 -0.86 13.09
C TYR A 132 17.58 -1.53 11.77
N LEU A 133 16.82 -0.87 10.90
CA LEU A 133 16.52 -1.35 9.54
C LEU A 133 17.53 -0.85 8.51
N MET A 134 18.11 0.34 8.70
CA MET A 134 19.17 0.85 7.82
C MET A 134 20.49 0.07 7.97
N GLU A 135 20.86 -0.26 9.22
CA GLU A 135 22.17 -0.84 9.52
C GLU A 135 22.46 -2.18 8.81
N PRO A 136 21.52 -3.15 8.71
CA PRO A 136 21.73 -4.34 7.88
C PRO A 136 22.02 -4.03 6.41
N TRP A 137 21.41 -2.98 5.85
CA TRP A 137 21.66 -2.54 4.48
C TRP A 137 23.00 -1.82 4.34
N ASN A 138 23.41 -1.02 5.32
CA ASN A 138 24.75 -0.43 5.38
C ASN A 138 25.84 -1.51 5.38
N LYS A 139 25.66 -2.59 6.15
CA LYS A 139 26.58 -3.74 6.12
C LYS A 139 26.60 -4.42 4.75
N SER A 140 25.43 -4.63 4.13
CA SER A 140 25.36 -5.18 2.77
C SER A 140 26.06 -4.27 1.75
N PHE A 141 25.96 -2.94 1.86
CA PHE A 141 26.70 -2.00 1.01
C PHE A 141 28.21 -2.13 1.16
N LEU A 142 28.72 -2.19 2.40
CA LEU A 142 30.15 -2.37 2.65
C LEU A 142 30.66 -3.71 2.08
N GLU A 143 29.91 -4.80 2.28
CA GLU A 143 30.24 -6.10 1.69
C GLU A 143 30.22 -6.07 0.15
N PHE A 144 29.26 -5.36 -0.44
CA PHE A 144 29.14 -5.21 -1.90
C PHE A 144 30.33 -4.43 -2.49
N TYR A 145 30.74 -3.34 -1.83
CA TYR A 145 31.93 -2.58 -2.21
C TYR A 145 33.20 -3.44 -2.14
N GLU A 146 33.35 -4.25 -1.09
CA GLU A 146 34.51 -5.13 -0.94
C GLU A 146 34.58 -6.20 -2.04
N LEU A 147 33.45 -6.70 -2.56
CA LEU A 147 33.43 -7.57 -3.73
C LEU A 147 34.00 -6.87 -4.97
N ILE A 148 33.55 -5.63 -5.23
CA ILE A 148 34.04 -4.81 -6.35
C ILE A 148 35.54 -4.55 -6.21
N LYS A 149 36.00 -4.14 -5.02
CA LYS A 149 37.41 -3.83 -4.74
C LYS A 149 38.33 -5.04 -4.96
N LYS A 150 37.83 -6.25 -4.70
CA LYS A 150 38.56 -7.51 -4.93
C LYS A 150 38.49 -8.01 -6.38
N GLY A 151 37.78 -7.30 -7.26
CA GLY A 151 37.58 -7.72 -8.65
C GLY A 151 36.69 -8.95 -8.80
N ILE A 152 35.85 -9.25 -7.79
CA ILE A 152 34.87 -10.34 -7.87
C ILE A 152 33.79 -9.94 -8.87
N SER A 153 33.51 -10.83 -9.81
CA SER A 153 32.54 -10.62 -10.91
C SER A 153 31.48 -11.72 -10.99
N ASP A 154 31.49 -12.69 -10.07
CA ASP A 154 30.52 -13.77 -10.08
C ASP A 154 29.16 -13.31 -9.53
N LYS A 155 28.11 -13.79 -10.18
CA LYS A 155 26.71 -13.45 -9.88
C LYS A 155 26.31 -13.86 -8.45
N ASP A 156 26.74 -15.03 -7.99
CA ASP A 156 26.27 -15.63 -6.75
C ASP A 156 26.73 -14.84 -5.52
N SER A 157 27.97 -14.34 -5.54
CA SER A 157 28.51 -13.45 -4.51
C SER A 157 27.68 -12.18 -4.36
N PHE A 158 27.35 -11.50 -5.47
CA PHE A 158 26.52 -10.29 -5.45
C PHE A 158 25.07 -10.58 -5.05
N GLN A 159 24.49 -11.70 -5.51
CA GLN A 159 23.14 -12.12 -5.12
C GLN A 159 23.07 -12.40 -3.61
N LYS A 160 24.07 -13.07 -3.04
CA LYS A 160 24.15 -13.36 -1.61
C LYS A 160 24.17 -12.08 -0.76
N VAL A 161 24.96 -11.08 -1.15
CA VAL A 161 25.01 -9.78 -0.45
C VAL A 161 23.70 -9.01 -0.59
N THR A 162 23.13 -8.99 -1.81
CA THR A 162 21.87 -8.28 -2.13
C THR A 162 20.69 -8.83 -1.34
N THR A 163 20.66 -10.14 -1.08
CA THR A 163 19.53 -10.81 -0.42
C THR A 163 19.69 -10.97 1.10
N LYS A 164 20.87 -10.65 1.64
CA LYS A 164 21.23 -10.90 3.05
C LYS A 164 20.27 -10.23 4.04
N ALA A 165 19.91 -8.97 3.82
CA ALA A 165 19.04 -8.24 4.73
C ALA A 165 17.60 -8.79 4.75
N TYR A 166 17.09 -9.26 3.60
CA TYR A 166 15.77 -9.93 3.52
C TYR A 166 15.70 -11.18 4.40
N LYS A 167 16.76 -12.01 4.40
CA LYS A 167 16.82 -13.26 5.17
C LYS A 167 17.02 -13.04 6.69
N LYS A 168 17.29 -11.81 7.13
CA LYS A 168 17.52 -11.43 8.54
C LYS A 168 16.27 -10.98 9.31
N LEU A 169 15.08 -11.07 8.72
CA LEU A 169 13.83 -10.75 9.43
C LEU A 169 13.74 -11.54 10.75
N THR A 170 13.35 -10.86 11.82
CA THR A 170 13.15 -11.45 13.15
C THR A 170 11.71 -11.29 13.64
N VAL A 171 11.35 -12.02 14.70
CA VAL A 171 10.06 -11.89 15.40
C VAL A 171 9.86 -10.46 15.90
N GLU A 172 10.90 -9.82 16.44
CA GLU A 172 10.85 -8.43 16.90
C GLU A 172 10.54 -7.44 15.76
N ASN A 173 11.11 -7.66 14.57
CA ASN A 173 10.79 -6.82 13.42
C ASN A 173 9.31 -6.95 13.03
N GLN A 174 8.76 -8.17 13.12
CA GLN A 174 7.36 -8.42 12.78
C GLN A 174 6.39 -7.92 13.87
N VAL A 175 6.76 -8.01 15.14
CA VAL A 175 6.04 -7.36 16.26
C VAL A 175 5.95 -5.86 16.04
N MET A 176 7.06 -5.19 15.69
CA MET A 176 7.05 -3.75 15.38
C MET A 176 6.09 -3.43 14.23
N ARG A 177 6.09 -4.25 13.18
CA ARG A 177 5.15 -4.10 12.06
C ARG A 177 3.70 -4.26 12.51
N PHE A 178 3.37 -5.19 13.39
CA PHE A 178 2.00 -5.31 13.90
C PHE A 178 1.62 -4.12 14.76
N LEU A 179 2.48 -3.69 15.68
CA LEU A 179 2.21 -2.50 16.50
C LEU A 179 2.00 -1.26 15.64
N GLU A 180 2.83 -1.03 14.61
CA GLU A 180 2.65 0.10 13.68
C GLU A 180 1.33 0.08 12.92
N ASN A 181 0.72 -1.09 12.71
CA ASN A 181 -0.49 -1.23 11.92
C ASN A 181 -1.77 -1.40 12.74
N TYR A 182 -1.66 -1.80 14.02
CA TYR A 182 -2.81 -2.20 14.83
C TYR A 182 -2.83 -1.58 16.23
N SER A 183 -1.72 -1.00 16.70
CA SER A 183 -1.66 -0.31 17.99
C SER A 183 -1.94 1.18 17.82
N TYR A 184 -2.88 1.70 18.61
CA TYR A 184 -3.16 3.14 18.67
C TYR A 184 -1.97 3.95 19.21
N GLU A 185 -1.17 3.35 20.09
CA GLU A 185 -0.01 3.99 20.72
C GLU A 185 1.16 4.20 19.75
N ALA A 186 1.19 3.52 18.61
CA ALA A 186 2.25 3.67 17.61
C ALA A 186 2.18 5.00 16.83
N SER A 187 1.25 5.89 17.19
CA SER A 187 1.03 7.31 16.82
C SER A 187 1.08 7.73 15.34
N GLY A 188 1.44 6.85 14.40
CA GLY A 188 1.35 7.00 12.94
C GLY A 188 1.50 8.43 12.43
N PHE A 189 0.55 8.86 11.61
CA PHE A 189 0.37 10.27 11.21
C PHE A 189 -0.76 10.94 12.00
N ARG A 190 -1.15 10.39 13.17
CA ARG A 190 -2.28 10.92 13.94
C ARG A 190 -2.02 12.33 14.44
N SER A 191 -0.85 12.56 15.03
CA SER A 191 -0.47 13.89 15.52
C SER A 191 -0.51 14.92 14.39
N LEU A 192 0.05 14.57 13.23
CA LEU A 192 0.03 15.40 12.02
C LEU A 192 -1.40 15.77 11.61
N VAL A 193 -2.29 14.79 11.41
CA VAL A 193 -3.67 15.05 10.97
C VAL A 193 -4.45 15.87 12.00
N MET A 194 -4.27 15.62 13.29
CA MET A 194 -5.04 16.31 14.33
C MET A 194 -4.56 17.73 14.62
N THR A 195 -3.29 18.05 14.37
CA THR A 195 -2.68 19.33 14.79
C THR A 195 -2.21 20.23 13.66
N ALA A 196 -2.12 19.73 12.43
CA ALA A 196 -1.67 20.54 11.29
C ALA A 196 -2.59 21.75 11.05
N ASP A 197 -1.98 22.88 10.67
CA ASP A 197 -2.69 23.95 10.01
C ASP A 197 -2.82 23.61 8.52
N PHE A 198 -4.05 23.35 8.06
CA PHE A 198 -4.28 22.95 6.68
C PHE A 198 -4.16 24.11 5.69
N SER A 199 -4.07 25.36 6.15
CA SER A 199 -3.73 26.50 5.30
C SER A 199 -2.22 26.57 4.98
N ASP A 200 -1.38 25.83 5.72
CA ASP A 200 0.06 25.74 5.51
C ASP A 200 0.48 24.41 4.88
N PHE A 201 0.61 24.38 3.56
CA PHE A 201 0.88 23.16 2.78
C PHE A 201 2.24 22.50 3.06
N ARG A 202 3.10 23.09 3.91
CA ARG A 202 4.30 22.40 4.39
C ARG A 202 3.98 21.08 5.10
N TYR A 203 2.79 20.94 5.67
CA TYR A 203 2.36 19.69 6.33
C TYR A 203 2.37 18.47 5.38
N LEU A 204 2.10 18.67 4.07
CA LEU A 204 2.08 17.59 3.08
C LEU A 204 3.42 16.86 2.96
N TYR A 205 4.52 17.57 3.18
CA TYR A 205 5.87 17.03 3.07
C TYR A 205 6.27 16.18 4.28
N GLN A 206 5.53 16.28 5.40
CA GLN A 206 5.80 15.52 6.63
C GLN A 206 5.59 14.01 6.49
N TYR A 207 4.81 13.61 5.48
CA TYR A 207 4.54 12.21 5.19
C TYR A 207 5.75 11.45 4.64
N GLY A 208 6.79 12.13 4.15
CA GLY A 208 7.92 11.45 3.50
C GLY A 208 7.54 10.73 2.21
N LYS A 209 6.55 11.25 1.50
CA LYS A 209 6.06 10.71 0.23
C LYS A 209 6.33 11.71 -0.87
N TYR A 210 6.27 11.23 -2.11
CA TYR A 210 6.26 12.11 -3.25
C TYR A 210 5.00 12.97 -3.23
N ILE A 211 5.15 14.28 -3.40
CA ILE A 211 4.05 15.24 -3.41
C ILE A 211 3.95 15.80 -4.82
N SER A 212 2.84 15.49 -5.49
CA SER A 212 2.52 15.93 -6.84
C SER A 212 1.38 16.96 -6.83
N GLU A 213 0.94 17.35 -8.02
CA GLU A 213 -0.26 18.18 -8.18
C GLU A 213 -1.52 17.51 -7.60
N ASN A 214 -1.62 16.18 -7.61
CA ASN A 214 -2.78 15.49 -7.04
C ASN A 214 -2.92 15.79 -5.54
N GLU A 215 -1.84 15.69 -4.78
CA GLU A 215 -1.86 15.91 -3.33
C GLU A 215 -2.14 17.39 -3.00
N THR A 216 -1.48 18.31 -3.69
CA THR A 216 -1.63 19.75 -3.45
C THR A 216 -3.00 20.28 -3.86
N LYS A 217 -3.53 19.91 -5.04
CA LYS A 217 -4.88 20.31 -5.47
C LYS A 217 -5.98 19.67 -4.64
N THR A 218 -5.78 18.43 -4.16
CA THR A 218 -6.73 17.80 -3.23
C THR A 218 -6.76 18.56 -1.89
N ALA A 219 -5.60 18.93 -1.35
CA ALA A 219 -5.52 19.74 -0.13
C ALA A 219 -6.19 21.12 -0.30
N GLU A 220 -5.94 21.79 -1.43
CA GLU A 220 -6.57 23.07 -1.78
C GLU A 220 -8.09 22.97 -1.91
N PHE A 221 -8.58 21.93 -2.58
CA PHE A 221 -10.00 21.66 -2.68
C PHE A 221 -10.64 21.50 -1.29
N PHE A 222 -10.10 20.63 -0.44
CA PHE A 222 -10.66 20.43 0.90
C PHE A 222 -10.52 21.66 1.80
N LEU A 223 -9.45 22.44 1.66
CA LEU A 223 -9.28 23.71 2.38
C LEU A 223 -10.49 24.63 2.14
N ASN A 224 -10.90 24.76 0.89
CA ASN A 224 -12.02 25.60 0.46
C ASN A 224 -13.39 24.91 0.55
N TYR A 225 -13.43 23.59 0.76
CA TYR A 225 -14.67 22.84 0.81
C TYR A 225 -15.51 23.16 2.06
N PRO A 226 -16.84 23.34 1.94
CA PRO A 226 -17.69 23.73 3.06
C PRO A 226 -17.63 22.74 4.23
N GLU A 227 -17.39 23.26 5.44
CA GLU A 227 -17.24 22.43 6.65
C GLU A 227 -18.48 21.57 6.93
N GLU A 228 -19.68 22.10 6.70
CA GLU A 228 -20.94 21.36 6.84
C GLU A 228 -21.00 20.13 5.92
N LYS A 229 -20.48 20.23 4.69
CA LYS A 229 -20.44 19.09 3.76
C LYS A 229 -19.42 18.05 4.21
N ILE A 230 -18.26 18.47 4.71
CA ILE A 230 -17.24 17.55 5.27
C ILE A 230 -17.83 16.79 6.46
N GLN A 231 -18.52 17.49 7.36
CA GLN A 231 -19.17 16.93 8.53
C GLN A 231 -20.22 15.87 8.13
N LYS A 232 -21.17 16.22 7.25
CA LYS A 232 -22.20 15.28 6.77
C LYS A 232 -21.61 14.04 6.10
N LEU A 233 -20.54 14.22 5.32
CA LEU A 233 -19.85 13.10 4.68
C LEU A 233 -19.21 12.17 5.72
N ALA A 234 -18.46 12.71 6.67
CA ALA A 234 -17.82 11.92 7.72
C ALA A 234 -18.85 11.18 8.60
N GLU A 235 -19.95 11.82 8.96
CA GLU A 235 -21.06 11.22 9.70
C GLU A 235 -21.68 10.03 8.94
N ALA A 236 -21.98 10.23 7.65
CA ALA A 236 -22.54 9.19 6.79
C ALA A 236 -21.58 8.00 6.65
N MET A 237 -20.28 8.28 6.50
CA MET A 237 -19.21 7.28 6.43
C MET A 237 -19.12 6.43 7.70
N VAL A 238 -19.13 7.03 8.89
CA VAL A 238 -19.12 6.27 10.15
C VAL A 238 -20.43 5.51 10.34
N LYS A 239 -21.57 6.11 10.01
CA LYS A 239 -22.88 5.45 10.09
C LYS A 239 -22.92 4.20 9.21
N ALA A 240 -22.41 4.28 7.97
CA ALA A 240 -22.31 3.13 7.08
C ALA A 240 -21.45 2.02 7.72
N PHE A 241 -20.25 2.35 8.19
CA PHE A 241 -19.35 1.39 8.82
C PHE A 241 -19.99 0.67 10.03
N ILE A 242 -20.70 1.38 10.90
CA ILE A 242 -21.44 0.80 12.03
C ILE A 242 -22.60 -0.08 11.54
N ARG A 243 -23.37 0.40 10.55
CA ARG A 243 -24.46 -0.37 9.94
C ARG A 243 -23.96 -1.70 9.36
N GLY A 244 -22.76 -1.75 8.79
CA GLY A 244 -22.14 -3.00 8.33
C GLY A 244 -21.92 -4.04 9.45
N PHE A 245 -21.69 -3.61 10.70
CA PHE A 245 -21.71 -4.52 11.85
C PHE A 245 -23.13 -5.00 12.18
N GLU A 246 -24.10 -4.09 12.18
CA GLU A 246 -25.51 -4.38 12.51
C GLU A 246 -26.13 -5.40 11.54
N LEU A 247 -25.99 -5.16 10.23
CA LEU A 247 -26.52 -6.03 9.18
C LEU A 247 -25.87 -7.41 9.22
N ALA A 248 -24.57 -7.48 9.48
CA ALA A 248 -23.85 -8.74 9.64
C ALA A 248 -24.03 -9.39 11.03
N ARG A 249 -24.83 -8.78 11.93
CA ARG A 249 -25.06 -9.22 13.31
C ARG A 249 -23.77 -9.44 14.11
N LYS A 250 -22.81 -8.54 13.92
CA LYS A 250 -21.50 -8.55 14.58
C LYS A 250 -21.47 -7.56 15.73
N ASP A 251 -20.80 -7.94 16.81
CA ASP A 251 -20.64 -7.09 17.99
C ASP A 251 -19.43 -6.15 17.83
N VAL A 252 -19.71 -4.86 17.61
CA VAL A 252 -18.67 -3.81 17.52
C VAL A 252 -18.14 -3.39 18.89
N SER A 253 -18.86 -3.65 20.00
CA SER A 253 -18.48 -3.19 21.35
C SER A 253 -17.19 -3.83 21.87
N GLN A 254 -16.79 -4.97 21.29
CA GLN A 254 -15.54 -5.66 21.58
C GLN A 254 -14.35 -5.09 20.79
N LYS A 255 -14.58 -4.07 19.96
CA LYS A 255 -13.59 -3.48 19.07
C LYS A 255 -13.20 -2.09 19.54
N GLU A 256 -11.95 -1.74 19.30
CA GLU A 256 -11.39 -0.44 19.72
C GLU A 256 -10.73 0.31 18.57
N THR A 257 -10.20 -0.35 17.53
CA THR A 257 -9.36 0.32 16.52
C THR A 257 -9.87 0.13 15.08
N VAL A 258 -9.80 1.19 14.28
CA VAL A 258 -10.17 1.19 12.85
C VAL A 258 -9.00 1.76 12.06
N ASN A 259 -8.53 1.08 11.02
CA ASN A 259 -7.42 1.61 10.20
C ASN A 259 -7.98 2.40 9.03
N VAL A 260 -7.62 3.67 8.94
CA VAL A 260 -8.08 4.57 7.87
C VAL A 260 -7.00 4.67 6.80
N TYR A 261 -7.32 4.22 5.60
CA TYR A 261 -6.49 4.26 4.41
C TYR A 261 -6.92 5.45 3.57
N TYR A 262 -6.22 6.57 3.70
CA TYR A 262 -6.53 7.82 2.99
C TYR A 262 -5.40 8.25 2.06
N ASN A 263 -5.66 9.23 1.21
CA ASN A 263 -4.68 9.84 0.31
C ASN A 263 -4.24 11.20 0.86
N ILE A 264 -2.96 11.55 0.68
CA ILE A 264 -2.43 12.85 1.09
C ILE A 264 -3.24 13.97 0.39
N GLY A 265 -3.60 15.00 1.15
CA GLY A 265 -4.51 16.08 0.76
C GLY A 265 -5.94 15.91 1.28
N GLN A 266 -6.32 14.72 1.78
CA GLN A 266 -7.65 14.46 2.33
C GLN A 266 -7.73 14.69 3.86
N GLU A 267 -6.70 15.27 4.48
CA GLU A 267 -6.55 15.30 5.94
C GLU A 267 -7.65 16.07 6.65
N LYS A 268 -8.23 17.10 6.02
CA LYS A 268 -9.36 17.86 6.59
C LYS A 268 -10.58 16.97 6.80
N LEU A 269 -10.91 16.12 5.82
CA LEU A 269 -11.97 15.11 5.95
C LEU A 269 -11.59 14.04 6.98
N VAL A 270 -10.35 13.54 6.94
CA VAL A 270 -9.89 12.51 7.88
C VAL A 270 -9.93 12.99 9.32
N ARG A 271 -9.60 14.26 9.59
CA ARG A 271 -9.69 14.85 10.95
C ARG A 271 -11.12 14.77 11.49
N VAL A 272 -12.10 15.10 10.66
CA VAL A 272 -13.52 15.02 11.06
C VAL A 272 -13.92 13.55 11.26
N LEU A 273 -13.54 12.66 10.33
CA LEU A 273 -13.80 11.22 10.46
C LEU A 273 -13.23 10.62 11.76
N VAL A 274 -12.05 11.05 12.18
CA VAL A 274 -11.43 10.60 13.44
C VAL A 274 -12.30 10.95 14.64
N ASN A 275 -12.90 12.15 14.66
CA ASN A 275 -13.80 12.58 15.73
C ASN A 275 -15.11 11.78 15.69
N GLU A 276 -15.71 11.59 14.52
CA GLU A 276 -16.91 10.77 14.35
C GLU A 276 -16.72 9.31 14.81
N LEU A 277 -15.56 8.73 14.52
CA LEU A 277 -15.20 7.40 15.01
C LEU A 277 -15.05 7.38 16.53
N ALA A 278 -14.44 8.42 17.11
CA ALA A 278 -14.26 8.54 18.56
C ALA A 278 -15.61 8.59 19.29
N ASP A 279 -16.61 9.26 18.73
CA ASP A 279 -17.98 9.29 19.26
C ASP A 279 -18.67 7.91 19.24
N LYS A 280 -18.14 6.96 18.46
CA LYS A 280 -18.54 5.55 18.48
C LYS A 280 -17.60 4.66 19.31
N ASN A 281 -16.75 5.25 20.16
CA ASN A 281 -15.72 4.58 20.95
C ASN A 281 -14.68 3.83 20.10
N LEU A 282 -14.48 4.25 18.85
CA LEU A 282 -13.49 3.68 17.93
C LEU A 282 -12.32 4.64 17.74
N LYS A 283 -11.11 4.10 17.81
CA LYS A 283 -9.85 4.83 17.65
C LYS A 283 -9.32 4.65 16.24
N ALA A 284 -9.22 5.74 15.49
CA ALA A 284 -8.64 5.72 14.16
C ALA A 284 -7.11 5.51 14.21
N LEU A 285 -6.63 4.50 13.48
CA LEU A 285 -5.22 4.27 13.17
C LEU A 285 -4.92 4.96 11.84
N LEU A 286 -4.00 5.93 11.87
CA LEU A 286 -3.62 6.75 10.71
C LEU A 286 -2.18 6.44 10.27
N ASN A 287 -1.81 5.16 10.22
CA ASN A 287 -0.47 4.71 9.84
C ASN A 287 -0.36 4.38 8.33
N THR A 288 -1.49 4.29 7.62
CA THR A 288 -1.51 3.92 6.20
C THR A 288 -2.05 5.07 5.36
N VAL A 289 -1.15 5.74 4.65
CA VAL A 289 -1.47 6.87 3.78
C VAL A 289 -0.87 6.65 2.40
N SER A 290 -1.67 6.94 1.39
CA SER A 290 -1.33 6.82 -0.02
C SER A 290 -0.96 8.17 -0.62
N SER A 291 -0.06 8.14 -1.59
CA SER A 291 0.25 9.27 -2.46
C SER A 291 0.24 8.80 -3.91
N THR A 292 0.32 9.74 -4.84
CA THR A 292 0.57 9.47 -6.26
C THR A 292 1.77 8.54 -6.40
N THR A 293 1.58 7.48 -7.19
CA THR A 293 2.65 6.53 -7.45
C THR A 293 3.71 7.22 -8.31
N ILE A 294 4.90 7.41 -7.75
CA ILE A 294 6.01 8.15 -8.39
C ILE A 294 6.22 7.68 -9.83
N ASN A 295 6.28 6.36 -10.02
CA ASN A 295 6.39 5.75 -11.34
C ASN A 295 5.85 4.31 -11.28
N ARG A 296 4.80 4.04 -12.06
CA ARG A 296 4.14 2.72 -12.10
C ARG A 296 4.98 1.68 -12.83
N GLN A 297 5.78 2.09 -13.84
CA GLN A 297 6.72 1.21 -14.52
C GLN A 297 7.83 0.75 -13.56
N TYR A 298 8.35 1.65 -12.74
CA TYR A 298 9.32 1.30 -11.70
C TYR A 298 8.80 0.20 -10.75
N ASN A 299 7.56 0.35 -10.24
CA ASN A 299 6.94 -0.67 -9.40
C ASN A 299 6.71 -1.99 -10.16
N TYR A 300 6.34 -1.91 -11.44
CA TYR A 300 6.14 -3.08 -12.29
C TYR A 300 7.46 -3.84 -12.49
N ASP A 301 8.55 -3.16 -12.84
CA ASP A 301 9.86 -3.74 -13.13
C ASP A 301 10.44 -4.51 -11.92
N HIS A 302 10.09 -4.09 -10.71
CA HIS A 302 10.61 -4.62 -9.45
C HIS A 302 9.65 -5.55 -8.68
N ARG A 303 8.51 -5.91 -9.26
CA ARG A 303 7.45 -6.70 -8.57
C ARG A 303 7.87 -8.13 -8.16
N PHE A 304 8.97 -8.65 -8.73
CA PHE A 304 9.40 -10.04 -8.55
C PHE A 304 10.82 -10.17 -7.97
N ILE A 305 11.28 -9.20 -7.17
CA ILE A 305 12.57 -9.27 -6.45
C ILE A 305 12.73 -10.56 -5.62
N GLY A 306 11.62 -11.09 -5.10
CA GLY A 306 11.59 -12.38 -4.38
C GLY A 306 12.22 -13.54 -5.15
N ALA A 307 12.29 -13.46 -6.49
CA ALA A 307 12.95 -14.47 -7.33
C ALA A 307 14.41 -14.75 -6.92
N LEU A 308 15.09 -13.79 -6.28
CA LEU A 308 16.49 -13.95 -5.84
C LEU A 308 16.67 -14.75 -4.54
N PHE A 309 15.63 -14.90 -3.72
CA PHE A 309 15.80 -15.42 -2.34
C PHE A 309 14.65 -16.26 -1.80
N VAL A 310 13.51 -16.33 -2.48
CA VAL A 310 12.39 -17.16 -2.06
C VAL A 310 12.75 -18.62 -2.33
N ASP A 311 12.85 -19.37 -1.23
CA ASP A 311 13.06 -20.81 -1.12
C ASP A 311 12.18 -21.36 0.02
N GLU A 312 12.13 -22.68 0.20
CA GLU A 312 11.30 -23.32 1.23
C GLU A 312 11.65 -22.85 2.65
N ASP A 313 12.94 -22.75 2.95
CA ASP A 313 13.45 -22.33 4.26
C ASP A 313 13.03 -20.89 4.60
N PHE A 314 13.15 -19.98 3.64
CA PHE A 314 12.72 -18.59 3.79
C PHE A 314 11.22 -18.51 4.12
N ILE A 315 10.40 -19.31 3.44
CA ILE A 315 8.95 -19.34 3.66
C ILE A 315 8.61 -19.94 5.02
N ALA A 316 9.19 -21.09 5.37
CA ALA A 316 8.98 -21.73 6.67
C ALA A 316 9.37 -20.80 7.83
N LYS A 317 10.52 -20.15 7.72
CA LYS A 317 10.98 -19.15 8.70
C LYS A 317 10.03 -17.95 8.77
N SER A 318 9.57 -17.43 7.63
CA SER A 318 8.67 -16.27 7.58
C SER A 318 7.32 -16.58 8.23
N ILE A 319 6.75 -17.77 7.99
CA ILE A 319 5.50 -18.22 8.62
C ILE A 319 5.67 -18.31 10.14
N ASN A 320 6.74 -18.96 10.62
CA ASN A 320 7.04 -19.07 12.04
C ASN A 320 7.22 -17.69 12.72
N ILE A 321 7.91 -16.76 12.05
CA ILE A 321 8.06 -15.37 12.53
C ILE A 321 6.71 -14.68 12.67
N ILE A 322 5.84 -14.81 11.67
CA ILE A 322 4.50 -14.20 11.67
C ILE A 322 3.64 -14.80 12.78
N GLU A 323 3.68 -16.12 12.99
CA GLU A 323 2.91 -16.79 14.04
C GLU A 323 3.32 -16.31 15.43
N GLN A 324 4.62 -16.33 15.76
CA GLN A 324 5.11 -15.87 17.05
C GLN A 324 4.86 -14.37 17.29
N ALA A 325 4.95 -13.55 16.25
CA ALA A 325 4.65 -12.13 16.37
C ALA A 325 3.14 -11.88 16.58
N ALA A 326 2.28 -12.67 15.93
CA ALA A 326 0.83 -12.55 16.07
C ALA A 326 0.40 -12.96 17.48
N GLU A 327 1.01 -14.01 18.05
CA GLU A 327 0.81 -14.41 19.44
C GLU A 327 1.18 -13.29 20.41
N LYS A 328 2.33 -12.62 20.21
CA LYS A 328 2.79 -11.51 21.04
C LYS A 328 1.94 -10.24 20.93
N CYS A 329 1.26 -10.03 19.81
CA CYS A 329 0.41 -8.86 19.53
C CYS A 329 -1.08 -9.20 19.49
N GLY A 330 -1.48 -10.35 20.05
CA GLY A 330 -2.83 -10.88 19.92
C GLY A 330 -3.90 -9.91 20.43
N ASP A 331 -3.62 -9.21 21.54
CA ASP A 331 -4.52 -8.24 22.15
C ASP A 331 -4.82 -7.06 21.21
N GLU A 332 -3.78 -6.45 20.60
CA GLU A 332 -3.95 -5.35 19.65
C GLU A 332 -4.68 -5.81 18.38
N LEU A 333 -4.39 -7.01 17.90
CA LEU A 333 -5.03 -7.58 16.70
C LEU A 333 -6.52 -7.90 16.94
N LEU A 334 -6.88 -8.46 18.10
CA LEU A 334 -8.27 -8.83 18.44
C LEU A 334 -9.20 -7.61 18.53
N LYS A 335 -8.65 -6.46 18.95
CA LYS A 335 -9.36 -5.18 19.09
C LYS A 335 -9.65 -4.50 17.75
N PHE A 336 -9.05 -4.96 16.67
CA PHE A 336 -9.24 -4.37 15.35
C PHE A 336 -10.68 -4.59 14.84
N ALA A 337 -11.36 -3.49 14.52
CA ALA A 337 -12.72 -3.45 13.99
C ALA A 337 -12.74 -3.69 12.48
N GLY A 338 -11.72 -3.21 11.77
CA GLY A 338 -11.67 -3.30 10.32
C GLY A 338 -11.03 -2.11 9.63
N PRO A 339 -10.85 -2.20 8.30
CA PRO A 339 -10.32 -1.11 7.50
C PRO A 339 -11.40 -0.15 6.99
N PHE A 340 -11.03 1.11 6.85
CA PHE A 340 -11.79 2.18 6.21
C PHE A 340 -10.98 2.70 5.03
N TYR A 341 -11.40 2.41 3.80
CA TYR A 341 -10.67 2.75 2.58
C TYR A 341 -11.27 3.95 1.86
N PHE A 342 -10.42 4.95 1.61
CA PHE A 342 -10.72 6.01 0.66
C PHE A 342 -10.09 5.57 -0.65
N ASP A 343 -10.87 4.81 -1.42
CA ASP A 343 -10.43 4.38 -2.74
C ASP A 343 -10.41 5.56 -3.70
N LYS A 344 -9.43 5.56 -4.59
CA LYS A 344 -9.25 6.66 -5.54
C LYS A 344 -9.55 6.22 -6.95
N PHE A 345 -10.20 7.10 -7.71
CA PHE A 345 -10.45 6.88 -9.14
C PHE A 345 -10.15 8.13 -9.97
N GLY A 346 -10.13 7.98 -11.29
CA GLY A 346 -9.79 9.06 -12.22
C GLY A 346 -8.29 9.20 -12.54
N GLU A 347 -7.44 8.32 -12.00
CA GLU A 347 -6.03 8.26 -12.40
C GLU A 347 -5.89 7.80 -13.86
N LYS A 348 -4.85 8.27 -14.58
CA LYS A 348 -4.61 7.82 -15.95
C LYS A 348 -4.39 6.31 -15.98
N PRO A 349 -4.96 5.58 -16.95
CA PRO A 349 -4.65 4.16 -17.17
C PRO A 349 -3.15 3.91 -17.29
N PHE A 350 -2.68 2.79 -16.76
CA PHE A 350 -1.29 2.35 -16.90
C PHE A 350 -1.20 1.07 -17.72
N ASP A 351 -0.36 1.11 -18.74
CA ASP A 351 0.01 -0.02 -19.58
C ASP A 351 1.51 -0.28 -19.43
N PRO A 352 1.93 -1.32 -18.70
CA PRO A 352 3.33 -1.58 -18.42
C PRO A 352 4.07 -2.10 -19.64
N LYS A 353 5.29 -1.62 -19.84
CA LYS A 353 6.24 -2.22 -20.78
C LYS A 353 6.89 -3.44 -20.13
N GLN A 354 6.81 -4.59 -20.79
CA GLN A 354 7.54 -5.77 -20.35
C GLN A 354 9.00 -5.66 -20.79
N LYS A 355 9.92 -5.90 -19.85
CA LYS A 355 11.37 -5.85 -20.07
C LYS A 355 11.99 -7.20 -19.77
N ASP A 356 12.95 -7.64 -20.58
CA ASP A 356 13.64 -8.91 -20.38
C ASP A 356 14.61 -8.88 -19.20
N ALA A 357 15.11 -7.69 -18.85
CA ALA A 357 15.98 -7.48 -17.69
C ALA A 357 15.27 -7.65 -16.33
N CYS A 358 13.94 -7.73 -16.31
CA CYS A 358 13.15 -7.88 -15.08
C CYS A 358 13.16 -9.32 -14.56
N LEU A 359 13.24 -9.46 -13.24
CA LEU A 359 13.16 -10.75 -12.57
C LEU A 359 11.80 -11.42 -12.82
N LYS A 360 11.81 -12.76 -12.88
CA LYS A 360 10.61 -13.59 -13.03
C LYS A 360 10.64 -14.67 -11.96
N LEU A 361 9.51 -14.88 -11.29
CA LEU A 361 9.36 -15.99 -10.34
C LEU A 361 9.27 -17.31 -11.11
N SER A 362 9.96 -18.34 -10.63
CA SER A 362 9.74 -19.70 -11.10
C SER A 362 8.35 -20.21 -10.69
N SER A 363 7.82 -21.24 -11.38
CA SER A 363 6.55 -21.87 -11.01
C SER A 363 6.57 -22.42 -9.57
N GLU A 364 7.72 -22.88 -9.09
CA GLU A 364 7.91 -23.32 -7.70
C GLU A 364 7.82 -22.14 -6.72
N GLN A 365 8.53 -21.05 -7.00
CA GLN A 365 8.48 -19.84 -6.16
C GLN A 365 7.07 -19.24 -6.10
N GLN A 366 6.31 -19.27 -7.20
CA GLN A 366 4.91 -18.85 -7.22
C GLN A 366 4.05 -19.69 -6.27
N LYS A 367 4.21 -21.03 -6.29
CA LYS A 367 3.51 -21.94 -5.37
C LYS A 367 3.92 -21.69 -3.91
N LEU A 368 5.20 -21.46 -3.67
CA LEU A 368 5.72 -21.14 -2.33
C LEU A 368 5.16 -19.84 -1.77
N ILE A 369 5.10 -18.78 -2.58
CA ILE A 369 4.48 -17.50 -2.19
C ILE A 369 2.99 -17.68 -1.95
N GLN A 370 2.28 -18.46 -2.77
CA GLN A 370 0.87 -18.77 -2.56
C GLN A 370 0.66 -19.51 -1.23
N LYS A 371 1.48 -20.53 -0.93
CA LYS A 371 1.46 -21.26 0.34
C LYS A 371 1.65 -20.30 1.52
N MET A 372 2.66 -19.43 1.44
CA MET A 372 2.89 -18.41 2.49
C MET A 372 1.69 -17.50 2.69
N ASN A 373 1.05 -17.03 1.61
CA ASN A 373 -0.14 -16.17 1.71
C ASN A 373 -1.32 -16.88 2.36
N ILE A 374 -1.53 -18.18 2.06
CA ILE A 374 -2.57 -19.01 2.68
C ILE A 374 -2.28 -19.17 4.18
N GLU A 375 -1.07 -19.59 4.56
CA GLU A 375 -0.71 -19.80 5.96
C GLU A 375 -0.72 -18.50 6.77
N ARG A 376 -0.19 -17.40 6.21
CA ARG A 376 -0.30 -16.07 6.82
C ARG A 376 -1.76 -15.69 7.06
N SER A 377 -2.64 -15.92 6.08
CA SER A 377 -4.07 -15.60 6.23
C SER A 377 -4.70 -16.41 7.35
N LYS A 378 -4.39 -17.70 7.46
CA LYS A 378 -4.87 -18.55 8.56
C LYS A 378 -4.39 -18.04 9.93
N ILE A 379 -3.12 -17.65 10.04
CA ILE A 379 -2.58 -17.10 11.30
C ILE A 379 -3.30 -15.82 11.68
N ILE A 380 -3.46 -14.87 10.75
CA ILE A 380 -4.10 -13.59 11.01
C ILE A 380 -5.58 -13.77 11.33
N ASP A 381 -6.30 -14.67 10.64
CA ASP A 381 -7.74 -14.89 10.87
C ASP A 381 -8.06 -15.40 12.29
N LYS A 382 -7.10 -16.04 12.97
CA LYS A 382 -7.21 -16.39 14.41
C LYS A 382 -7.47 -15.15 15.29
N TYR A 383 -6.96 -13.99 14.90
CA TYR A 383 -7.04 -12.74 15.67
C TYR A 383 -7.95 -11.70 15.01
N ILE A 384 -7.82 -11.52 13.70
CA ILE A 384 -8.62 -10.61 12.87
C ILE A 384 -9.55 -11.44 11.99
N SER A 385 -10.59 -12.01 12.62
CA SER A 385 -11.55 -12.82 11.88
C SER A 385 -12.51 -11.95 11.07
N ARG A 386 -12.76 -12.33 9.81
CA ARG A 386 -13.79 -11.70 8.96
C ARG A 386 -15.20 -11.81 9.55
N SER A 387 -15.44 -12.82 10.38
CA SER A 387 -16.72 -12.98 11.10
C SER A 387 -16.92 -11.97 12.21
N LYS A 388 -15.86 -11.28 12.66
CA LYS A 388 -15.88 -10.32 13.78
C LYS A 388 -15.51 -8.90 13.38
N THR A 389 -15.20 -8.65 12.11
CA THR A 389 -14.77 -7.35 11.60
C THR A 389 -15.69 -6.87 10.49
N SER A 390 -15.73 -5.55 10.28
CA SER A 390 -16.39 -4.92 9.14
C SER A 390 -15.36 -4.22 8.26
N PHE A 391 -15.79 -3.58 7.18
CA PHE A 391 -14.97 -2.68 6.39
C PHE A 391 -15.86 -1.60 5.79
N CYS A 392 -15.27 -0.48 5.39
CA CYS A 392 -15.93 0.50 4.53
C CYS A 392 -14.99 0.87 3.39
N ILE A 393 -15.52 0.95 2.18
CA ILE A 393 -14.82 1.47 1.00
C ILE A 393 -15.66 2.60 0.43
N ILE A 394 -15.06 3.77 0.25
CA ILE A 394 -15.67 4.93 -0.39
C ILE A 394 -14.76 5.45 -1.50
N GLY A 395 -15.33 5.71 -2.67
CA GLY A 395 -14.61 6.24 -3.82
C GLY A 395 -14.54 7.76 -3.83
N PHE A 396 -13.34 8.30 -4.06
CA PHE A 396 -13.11 9.73 -4.34
C PHE A 396 -12.34 9.91 -5.66
N PRO A 397 -12.70 10.92 -6.48
CA PRO A 397 -11.89 11.26 -7.64
C PRO A 397 -10.55 11.86 -7.18
N VAL A 398 -9.55 11.80 -8.05
CA VAL A 398 -8.30 12.58 -7.90
C VAL A 398 -8.23 13.67 -8.96
N PRO A 399 -7.48 14.76 -8.72
CA PRO A 399 -7.33 15.87 -9.67
C PRO A 399 -6.87 15.46 -11.08
N GLU A 400 -6.17 14.34 -11.21
CA GLU A 400 -5.75 13.75 -12.48
C GLU A 400 -6.92 13.46 -13.45
N ILE A 401 -8.16 13.35 -12.97
CA ILE A 401 -9.35 13.11 -13.79
C ILE A 401 -9.65 14.26 -14.78
N GLY A 402 -9.09 15.45 -14.54
CA GLY A 402 -9.16 16.60 -15.44
C GLY A 402 -9.76 17.85 -14.80
N GLU A 403 -10.03 18.85 -15.64
CA GLU A 403 -10.47 20.19 -15.22
C GLU A 403 -11.81 20.19 -14.45
N LYS A 404 -12.66 19.18 -14.66
CA LYS A 404 -13.93 18.99 -13.96
C LYS A 404 -13.79 18.25 -12.63
N PHE A 405 -12.60 18.20 -12.05
CA PHE A 405 -12.34 17.47 -10.80
C PHE A 405 -13.34 17.84 -9.70
N GLU A 406 -13.56 19.14 -9.45
CA GLU A 406 -14.46 19.62 -8.39
C GLU A 406 -15.92 19.27 -8.69
N ASP A 407 -16.39 19.47 -9.93
CA ASP A 407 -17.74 19.09 -10.36
C ASP A 407 -17.98 17.59 -10.19
N ILE A 408 -17.02 16.76 -10.62
CA ILE A 408 -17.10 15.30 -10.49
C ILE A 408 -17.08 14.90 -9.01
N PHE A 409 -16.32 15.59 -8.17
CA PHE A 409 -16.32 15.34 -6.73
C PHE A 409 -17.69 15.61 -6.12
N GLU A 410 -18.34 16.72 -6.47
CA GLU A 410 -19.69 17.06 -6.00
C GLU A 410 -20.73 16.03 -6.44
N GLU A 411 -20.71 15.62 -7.70
CA GLU A 411 -21.60 14.56 -8.20
C GLU A 411 -21.32 13.21 -7.51
N THR A 412 -20.06 12.89 -7.26
CA THR A 412 -19.66 11.68 -6.52
C THR A 412 -20.19 11.71 -5.10
N LEU A 413 -20.13 12.87 -4.43
CA LEU A 413 -20.70 13.04 -3.10
C LEU A 413 -22.22 12.87 -3.12
N ALA A 414 -22.91 13.45 -4.10
CA ALA A 414 -24.36 13.29 -4.25
C ALA A 414 -24.74 11.81 -4.38
N ILE A 415 -23.99 11.04 -5.18
CA ILE A 415 -24.19 9.60 -5.35
C ILE A 415 -23.88 8.82 -4.05
N ASN A 416 -22.81 9.19 -3.33
CA ASN A 416 -22.44 8.55 -2.06
C ASN A 416 -23.45 8.80 -0.93
N MET A 417 -24.25 9.85 -1.03
CA MET A 417 -25.23 10.28 -0.02
C MET A 417 -26.68 9.89 -0.37
N VAL A 418 -26.88 9.07 -1.40
CA VAL A 418 -28.21 8.55 -1.79
C VAL A 418 -28.85 7.76 -0.65
N ASP A 419 -30.20 7.77 -0.57
CA ASP A 419 -30.96 7.02 0.42
C ASP A 419 -30.79 5.50 0.23
N THR A 420 -29.91 4.93 1.04
CA THR A 420 -29.62 3.50 1.06
C THR A 420 -30.86 2.65 1.28
N ILE A 421 -31.77 3.03 2.18
CA ILE A 421 -32.93 2.19 2.53
C ILE A 421 -33.86 2.09 1.33
N HIS A 422 -34.14 3.23 0.69
CA HIS A 422 -34.96 3.25 -0.52
C HIS A 422 -34.37 2.39 -1.65
N HIS A 423 -33.05 2.45 -1.85
CA HIS A 423 -32.38 1.65 -2.88
C HIS A 423 -32.35 0.15 -2.54
N GLU A 424 -32.16 -0.21 -1.28
CA GLU A 424 -32.21 -1.60 -0.82
C GLU A 424 -33.59 -2.22 -1.06
N GLU A 425 -34.68 -1.47 -0.87
CA GLU A 425 -36.04 -1.94 -1.18
C GLU A 425 -36.20 -2.26 -2.68
N ILE A 426 -35.69 -1.39 -3.55
CA ILE A 426 -35.69 -1.62 -5.01
C ILE A 426 -34.82 -2.85 -5.36
N GLN A 427 -33.62 -2.94 -4.78
CA GLN A 427 -32.72 -4.07 -4.97
C GLN A 427 -33.33 -5.39 -4.48
N GLN A 428 -34.10 -5.35 -3.41
CA GLN A 428 -34.77 -6.55 -2.88
C GLN A 428 -35.76 -7.12 -3.88
N HIS A 429 -36.53 -6.28 -4.58
CA HIS A 429 -37.40 -6.76 -5.66
C HIS A 429 -36.62 -7.44 -6.79
N ILE A 430 -35.40 -6.99 -7.08
CA ILE A 430 -34.52 -7.66 -8.06
C ILE A 430 -34.07 -9.02 -7.52
N VAL A 431 -33.64 -9.07 -6.25
CA VAL A 431 -33.23 -10.31 -5.58
C VAL A 431 -34.35 -11.33 -5.56
N ASP A 432 -35.55 -10.93 -5.16
CA ASP A 432 -36.72 -11.82 -5.05
C ASP A 432 -37.03 -12.50 -6.40
N VAL A 433 -36.85 -11.79 -7.52
CA VAL A 433 -37.02 -12.36 -8.87
C VAL A 433 -35.84 -13.27 -9.23
N LEU A 434 -34.61 -12.87 -8.93
CA LEU A 434 -33.41 -13.66 -9.25
C LEU A 434 -33.32 -14.96 -8.44
N ASP A 435 -33.86 -14.99 -7.22
CA ASP A 435 -33.93 -16.18 -6.37
C ASP A 435 -34.81 -17.30 -6.95
N LEU A 436 -35.74 -16.96 -7.85
CA LEU A 436 -36.57 -17.92 -8.57
C LEU A 436 -35.88 -18.48 -9.83
N ALA A 437 -34.79 -17.86 -10.28
CA ALA A 437 -34.18 -18.19 -11.56
C ALA A 437 -33.35 -19.48 -11.50
N ASP A 438 -33.49 -20.36 -12.49
CA ASP A 438 -32.60 -21.50 -12.68
C ASP A 438 -31.23 -21.06 -13.24
N TYR A 439 -31.24 -20.04 -14.09
CA TYR A 439 -30.06 -19.37 -14.63
C TYR A 439 -30.38 -17.92 -14.99
N VAL A 440 -29.35 -17.07 -14.99
CA VAL A 440 -29.39 -15.71 -15.52
C VAL A 440 -28.69 -15.72 -16.88
N HIS A 441 -29.39 -15.31 -17.93
CA HIS A 441 -28.82 -15.20 -19.29
C HIS A 441 -28.40 -13.77 -19.57
N VAL A 442 -27.09 -13.54 -19.64
CA VAL A 442 -26.51 -12.24 -19.97
C VAL A 442 -26.13 -12.22 -21.45
N LYS A 443 -26.70 -11.28 -22.19
CA LYS A 443 -26.42 -11.11 -23.63
C LYS A 443 -25.95 -9.70 -23.93
N GLY A 444 -24.80 -9.61 -24.60
CA GLY A 444 -24.18 -8.38 -25.02
C GLY A 444 -25.01 -7.64 -26.07
N LYS A 445 -24.95 -6.32 -26.02
CA LYS A 445 -25.54 -5.41 -27.03
C LYS A 445 -24.43 -4.68 -27.78
N SER A 446 -24.73 -4.17 -28.98
CA SER A 446 -23.85 -3.25 -29.72
C SER A 446 -22.41 -3.78 -29.90
N GLY A 447 -22.28 -4.97 -30.48
CA GLY A 447 -20.99 -5.61 -30.76
C GLY A 447 -20.25 -6.18 -29.55
N ASN A 448 -20.84 -6.12 -28.34
CA ASN A 448 -20.37 -6.95 -27.22
C ASN A 448 -20.75 -8.42 -27.50
N LEU A 449 -19.80 -9.33 -27.34
CA LEU A 449 -19.93 -10.76 -27.71
C LEU A 449 -20.37 -11.63 -26.53
N THR A 450 -20.76 -11.02 -25.41
CA THR A 450 -21.23 -11.74 -24.24
C THR A 450 -22.49 -12.52 -24.59
N ASP A 451 -22.48 -13.81 -24.32
CA ASP A 451 -23.64 -14.69 -24.38
C ASP A 451 -23.36 -15.82 -23.39
N ILE A 452 -23.73 -15.58 -22.13
CA ILE A 452 -23.41 -16.47 -21.01
C ILE A 452 -24.67 -16.77 -20.20
N LYS A 453 -24.86 -18.05 -19.86
CA LYS A 453 -25.88 -18.50 -18.91
C LYS A 453 -25.19 -18.80 -17.59
N VAL A 454 -25.44 -17.97 -16.59
CA VAL A 454 -24.90 -18.10 -15.24
C VAL A 454 -25.86 -18.93 -14.41
N LYS A 455 -25.43 -20.10 -13.94
CA LYS A 455 -26.27 -21.02 -13.17
C LYS A 455 -26.44 -20.53 -11.74
N MET A 456 -27.70 -20.42 -11.29
CA MET A 456 -28.03 -20.02 -9.92
C MET A 456 -28.00 -21.22 -8.97
N GLN A 457 -27.85 -20.94 -7.68
CA GLN A 457 -27.96 -21.94 -6.62
C GLN A 457 -29.43 -22.32 -6.42
N LYS A 458 -29.69 -23.59 -6.10
CA LYS A 458 -31.05 -24.03 -5.77
C LYS A 458 -31.35 -23.68 -4.31
N LEU A 459 -32.41 -22.92 -4.08
CA LEU A 459 -32.92 -22.65 -2.74
C LEU A 459 -33.69 -23.86 -2.22
N GLU A 460 -33.26 -24.42 -1.08
CA GLU A 460 -34.00 -25.49 -0.39
C GLU A 460 -35.25 -24.97 0.33
N ASN A 461 -35.20 -23.72 0.82
CA ASN A 461 -36.29 -23.06 1.51
C ASN A 461 -36.44 -21.61 1.03
N PRO A 462 -37.15 -21.39 -0.09
CA PRO A 462 -37.28 -20.06 -0.70
C PRO A 462 -37.93 -19.00 0.20
N ASP A 463 -38.74 -19.42 1.20
CA ASP A 463 -39.39 -18.49 2.12
C ASP A 463 -38.44 -17.95 3.21
N LYS A 464 -37.26 -18.56 3.37
CA LYS A 464 -36.29 -18.23 4.44
C LYS A 464 -34.89 -17.94 3.94
N HIS A 465 -34.55 -18.41 2.74
CA HIS A 465 -33.20 -18.34 2.18
C HIS A 465 -33.22 -17.47 0.93
N THR A 466 -32.12 -16.74 0.72
CA THR A 466 -31.83 -16.02 -0.52
C THR A 466 -30.47 -16.45 -1.04
N ASN A 467 -30.29 -16.43 -2.35
CA ASN A 467 -28.99 -16.65 -2.98
C ASN A 467 -28.13 -15.39 -2.93
N PHE A 468 -28.73 -14.21 -2.81
CA PHE A 468 -28.04 -12.93 -3.02
C PHE A 468 -27.76 -12.20 -1.71
N VAL A 469 -26.68 -11.43 -1.74
CA VAL A 469 -26.39 -10.38 -0.78
C VAL A 469 -26.90 -9.08 -1.38
N ASN A 470 -27.80 -8.41 -0.66
CA ASN A 470 -28.27 -7.07 -1.00
C ASN A 470 -27.31 -6.05 -0.39
N CYS A 471 -26.50 -5.37 -1.22
CA CYS A 471 -25.48 -4.45 -0.73
C CYS A 471 -26.01 -3.01 -0.81
N GLY A 472 -26.39 -2.48 0.34
CA GLY A 472 -26.61 -1.05 0.56
C GLY A 472 -25.29 -0.27 0.58
N ALA A 473 -25.37 1.03 0.89
CA ALA A 473 -24.20 1.84 1.22
C ALA A 473 -23.79 1.64 2.70
N ASP A 474 -23.47 0.41 3.08
CA ASP A 474 -23.09 -0.01 4.45
C ASP A 474 -21.62 -0.46 4.52
N VAL A 475 -21.12 -1.15 3.49
CA VAL A 475 -19.69 -1.54 3.38
C VAL A 475 -19.02 -1.02 2.12
N ASN A 476 -19.79 -0.83 1.04
CA ASN A 476 -19.35 -0.24 -0.22
C ASN A 476 -20.20 1.01 -0.48
N ILE A 477 -19.57 2.18 -0.58
CA ILE A 477 -20.23 3.44 -0.87
C ILE A 477 -19.77 3.91 -2.27
N PRO A 478 -20.69 4.12 -3.22
CA PRO A 478 -22.15 4.18 -3.08
C PRO A 478 -22.88 2.83 -3.16
N VAL A 479 -24.18 2.83 -2.82
CA VAL A 479 -25.10 1.71 -3.08
C VAL A 479 -25.17 1.39 -4.57
N GLY A 480 -25.35 0.11 -4.94
CA GLY A 480 -25.58 -0.21 -6.35
C GLY A 480 -25.45 -1.67 -6.78
N GLU A 481 -25.17 -2.61 -5.87
CA GLU A 481 -24.97 -4.01 -6.25
C GLU A 481 -25.81 -4.99 -5.45
N VAL A 482 -26.27 -6.05 -6.14
CA VAL A 482 -26.71 -7.30 -5.54
C VAL A 482 -25.83 -8.39 -6.13
N PHE A 483 -25.29 -9.28 -5.30
CA PHE A 483 -24.33 -10.27 -5.78
C PHE A 483 -24.54 -11.63 -5.12
N THR A 484 -24.07 -12.68 -5.81
CA THR A 484 -24.12 -14.06 -5.33
C THR A 484 -22.91 -14.84 -5.81
N SER A 485 -22.69 -16.03 -5.25
CA SER A 485 -21.75 -17.02 -5.77
C SER A 485 -22.50 -18.01 -6.69
N PRO A 486 -22.30 -17.95 -8.01
CA PRO A 486 -23.00 -18.84 -8.93
C PRO A 486 -22.50 -20.28 -8.80
N GLN A 487 -23.26 -21.22 -9.37
CA GLN A 487 -22.75 -22.58 -9.57
C GLN A 487 -21.79 -22.60 -10.75
N LEU A 488 -20.54 -23.02 -10.51
CA LEU A 488 -19.56 -23.19 -11.59
C LEU A 488 -20.03 -24.23 -12.59
N LYS A 489 -20.49 -25.39 -12.11
CA LYS A 489 -21.07 -26.43 -12.95
C LYS A 489 -22.42 -25.94 -13.49
N GLY A 490 -22.56 -25.91 -14.81
CA GLY A 490 -23.78 -25.46 -15.50
C GLY A 490 -23.74 -24.00 -15.94
N THR A 491 -22.75 -23.22 -15.50
CA THR A 491 -22.47 -21.91 -16.09
C THR A 491 -21.70 -22.10 -17.39
N ASN A 492 -22.24 -21.63 -18.51
CA ASN A 492 -21.66 -21.86 -19.84
C ASN A 492 -21.88 -20.64 -20.75
N GLY A 493 -20.94 -20.40 -21.67
CA GLY A 493 -21.05 -19.38 -22.71
C GLY A 493 -19.84 -18.45 -22.71
N VAL A 494 -19.98 -17.28 -23.33
CA VAL A 494 -18.88 -16.33 -23.50
C VAL A 494 -19.14 -15.08 -22.67
N LEU A 495 -18.17 -14.66 -21.87
CA LEU A 495 -18.12 -13.32 -21.28
C LEU A 495 -17.09 -12.49 -22.04
N HIS A 496 -17.54 -11.39 -22.65
CA HIS A 496 -16.69 -10.46 -23.38
C HIS A 496 -16.67 -9.10 -22.67
N LEU A 497 -15.51 -8.75 -22.11
CA LEU A 497 -15.21 -7.46 -21.51
C LEU A 497 -14.38 -6.63 -22.51
N LYS A 498 -15.02 -5.63 -23.14
CA LYS A 498 -14.35 -4.74 -24.10
C LYS A 498 -13.15 -4.02 -23.48
N GLU A 499 -13.33 -3.57 -22.25
CA GLU A 499 -12.31 -2.93 -21.44
C GLU A 499 -12.59 -3.25 -19.97
N THR A 500 -11.55 -3.58 -19.20
CA THR A 500 -11.65 -3.76 -17.74
C THR A 500 -10.32 -3.46 -17.07
N PHE A 501 -10.34 -3.15 -15.78
CA PHE A 501 -9.15 -2.84 -15.00
C PHE A 501 -9.01 -3.85 -13.87
N LEU A 502 -7.88 -4.58 -13.84
CA LEU A 502 -7.58 -5.52 -12.78
C LEU A 502 -6.17 -5.24 -12.26
N LYS A 503 -6.04 -5.07 -10.94
CA LYS A 503 -4.75 -4.74 -10.29
C LYS A 503 -4.06 -3.52 -10.93
N LYS A 504 -4.84 -2.49 -11.28
CA LYS A 504 -4.38 -1.25 -11.93
C LYS A 504 -3.79 -1.44 -13.33
N LEU A 505 -4.01 -2.61 -13.93
CA LEU A 505 -3.67 -2.90 -15.33
C LEU A 505 -4.94 -2.83 -16.16
N LYS A 506 -4.82 -2.21 -17.34
CA LYS A 506 -5.89 -2.15 -18.33
C LYS A 506 -5.87 -3.42 -19.18
N PHE A 507 -7.02 -4.09 -19.29
CA PHE A 507 -7.25 -5.22 -20.19
C PHE A 507 -8.21 -4.78 -21.28
N THR A 508 -7.96 -5.21 -22.51
CA THR A 508 -8.78 -4.88 -23.69
C THR A 508 -9.19 -6.15 -24.42
N ASP A 509 -10.44 -6.18 -24.92
CA ASP A 509 -11.06 -7.32 -25.65
C ASP A 509 -10.90 -8.68 -24.93
N LEU A 510 -11.07 -8.70 -23.60
CA LEU A 510 -10.92 -9.93 -22.81
C LEU A 510 -12.14 -10.84 -23.01
N LYS A 511 -11.89 -12.09 -23.43
CA LYS A 511 -12.91 -13.12 -23.63
C LYS A 511 -12.65 -14.31 -22.73
N LEU A 512 -13.67 -14.70 -21.97
CA LEU A 512 -13.68 -15.89 -21.12
C LEU A 512 -14.76 -16.83 -21.63
N THR A 513 -14.44 -18.11 -21.73
CA THR A 513 -15.28 -19.16 -22.35
C THR A 513 -15.40 -20.36 -21.44
#